data_AF-A0A1V5I1Z4-F1
#
_entry.id   AF-A0A1V5I1Z4-F1
#
_cell.length_a   1.000
_cell.length_b   1.000
_cell.length_c   1.000
_cell.angle_alpha   90.00
_cell.angle_beta   90.00
_cell.angle_gamma   90.00
#
_symmetry.space_group_name_H-M   'P 1'
#
loop_
_entity.id
_entity.type
_entity.pdbx_description
1 polymer ?
#
loop_
_entity_poly.entity_id
_entity_poly.type
_entity_poly.pdbx_seq_one_letter_code
_entity_poly.pdbx_strand_id
1 'polypeptide(L)'
;MSDYSSGQKSKVVRVPGKPLKKAPERLPWPRVAEDGQTPIGVDVIAKRQDIIKITHKYFRVEGVAVEDLLQDIYVAIIHKNHTRSAHDPRKSSFGHYVYMVANNVCINLVHRKRRQDKERDSIDAPYGGDDSRTLLDVFDVEEDSSKDLLSEQMEEVEILLRKRGMWELARYVRAARSGFSSDVIREALSWGSKKVSSKTIRDIRSQVQDAIREFAVSA
;
A
#
# COMPACT_ATOMS: atom_id res chain seq x y z
N MET A 1 -48.86 35.79 -18.69
CA MET A 1 -48.39 34.59 -19.41
C MET A 1 -46.89 34.69 -19.41
N SER A 2 -46.24 33.89 -18.56
CA SER A 2 -44.87 34.10 -18.10
C SER A 2 -44.09 32.81 -18.32
N ASP A 3 -43.45 32.69 -19.48
CA ASP A 3 -42.61 31.54 -19.82
C ASP A 3 -41.14 31.87 -19.56
N TYR A 4 -40.61 31.41 -18.42
CA TYR A 4 -39.17 31.38 -18.14
C TYR A 4 -38.78 29.95 -17.77
N SER A 5 -38.38 29.17 -18.78
CA SER A 5 -37.74 27.86 -18.59
C SER A 5 -36.34 27.88 -19.20
N SER A 6 -35.39 28.45 -18.47
CA SER A 6 -33.96 28.42 -18.80
C SER A 6 -33.35 27.11 -18.31
N GLY A 7 -33.44 26.06 -19.15
CA GLY A 7 -32.76 24.78 -18.92
C GLY A 7 -31.25 24.93 -19.08
N GLN A 8 -30.51 24.91 -17.97
CA GLN A 8 -29.05 24.83 -17.96
C GLN A 8 -28.61 23.46 -18.48
N LYS A 9 -27.96 23.44 -19.65
CA LYS A 9 -27.37 22.23 -20.22
C LYS A 9 -26.05 21.93 -19.50
N SER A 10 -26.02 20.87 -18.69
CA SER A 10 -24.80 20.38 -18.05
C SER A 10 -23.77 19.93 -19.10
N LYS A 11 -22.60 20.57 -19.15
CA LYS A 11 -21.48 20.12 -19.99
C LYS A 11 -20.85 18.87 -19.38
N VAL A 12 -21.01 17.73 -20.07
CA VAL A 12 -20.28 16.49 -19.75
C VAL A 12 -18.81 16.69 -20.13
N VAL A 13 -17.96 16.91 -19.12
CA VAL A 13 -16.50 16.96 -19.29
C VAL A 13 -16.01 15.54 -19.56
N ARG A 14 -15.65 15.24 -20.82
CA ARG A 14 -14.98 13.99 -21.16
C ARG A 14 -13.52 14.09 -20.73
N VAL A 15 -13.22 13.60 -19.53
CA VAL A 15 -11.84 13.39 -19.10
C VAL A 15 -11.20 12.37 -20.04
N PRO A 16 -10.02 12.65 -20.65
CA PRO A 16 -9.33 11.70 -21.51
C PRO A 16 -8.81 10.52 -20.67
N GLY A 17 -9.68 9.55 -20.42
CA GLY A 17 -9.34 8.31 -19.72
C GLY A 17 -8.42 7.44 -20.57
N LYS A 18 -7.46 6.77 -19.92
CA LYS A 18 -6.66 5.72 -20.56
C LYS A 18 -7.60 4.71 -21.23
N PRO A 19 -7.26 4.22 -22.44
CA PRO A 19 -8.11 3.24 -23.13
C PRO A 19 -8.35 2.04 -22.23
N LEU A 20 -9.62 1.65 -22.09
CA LEU A 20 -10.01 0.48 -21.30
C LEU A 20 -9.24 -0.74 -21.82
N LYS A 21 -8.54 -1.43 -20.93
CA LYS A 21 -7.84 -2.67 -21.28
C LYS A 21 -8.87 -3.65 -21.83
N LYS A 22 -8.66 -4.15 -23.05
CA LYS A 22 -9.51 -5.20 -23.64
C LYS A 22 -9.59 -6.36 -22.65
N ALA A 23 -10.81 -6.86 -22.43
CA ALA A 23 -11.03 -8.02 -21.57
C ALA A 23 -10.16 -9.19 -22.06
N PRO A 24 -9.57 -9.98 -21.15
CA PRO A 24 -8.78 -11.14 -21.55
C PRO A 24 -9.64 -12.11 -22.36
N GLU A 25 -9.07 -12.62 -23.45
CA GLU A 25 -9.69 -13.63 -24.30
C GLU A 25 -9.99 -14.89 -23.47
N ARG A 26 -11.28 -15.26 -23.37
CA ARG A 26 -11.72 -16.49 -22.70
C ARG A 26 -11.74 -17.61 -23.73
N LEU A 27 -10.91 -18.62 -23.51
CA LEU A 27 -10.90 -19.83 -24.33
C LEU A 27 -12.04 -20.76 -23.89
N PRO A 28 -12.65 -21.52 -24.82
CA PRO A 28 -13.66 -22.50 -24.46
C PRO A 28 -13.07 -23.57 -23.55
N TRP A 29 -13.90 -24.18 -22.69
CA TRP A 29 -13.52 -25.28 -21.81
C TRP A 29 -14.65 -26.33 -21.84
N PRO A 30 -14.36 -27.66 -21.88
CA PRO A 30 -13.05 -28.32 -21.77
C PRO A 30 -12.14 -28.15 -22.99
N ARG A 31 -10.82 -28.27 -22.76
CA ARG A 31 -9.80 -28.16 -23.80
C ARG A 31 -8.96 -29.42 -23.90
N VAL A 32 -8.38 -29.63 -25.06
CA VAL A 32 -7.42 -30.70 -25.33
C VAL A 32 -6.12 -30.08 -25.80
N ALA A 33 -5.00 -30.73 -25.47
CA ALA A 33 -3.67 -30.35 -25.94
C ALA A 33 -3.53 -30.51 -27.46
N GLU A 34 -2.41 -30.03 -28.01
CA GLU A 34 -2.09 -30.14 -29.44
C GLU A 34 -2.05 -31.59 -29.94
N ASP A 35 -1.73 -32.55 -29.06
CA ASP A 35 -1.76 -33.98 -29.39
C ASP A 35 -3.19 -34.52 -29.61
N GLY A 36 -4.23 -33.73 -29.32
CA GLY A 36 -5.62 -34.15 -29.45
C GLY A 36 -6.11 -35.17 -28.43
N GLN A 37 -5.26 -35.58 -27.48
CA GLN A 37 -5.59 -36.65 -26.52
C GLN A 37 -5.53 -36.23 -25.05
N THR A 38 -4.62 -35.31 -24.67
CA THR A 38 -4.45 -34.92 -23.26
C THR A 38 -5.40 -33.79 -22.88
N PRO A 39 -6.30 -33.96 -21.88
CA PRO A 39 -7.17 -32.87 -21.43
C PRO A 39 -6.34 -31.77 -20.75
N ILE A 40 -6.60 -30.52 -21.13
CA ILE A 40 -6.01 -29.32 -20.52
C ILE A 40 -6.99 -28.74 -19.51
N GLY A 41 -6.45 -28.35 -18.35
CA GLY A 41 -7.18 -27.78 -17.24
C GLY A 41 -7.38 -28.79 -16.11
N VAL A 42 -8.12 -28.34 -15.10
CA VAL A 42 -8.41 -29.12 -13.90
C VAL A 42 -9.91 -29.20 -13.71
N ASP A 43 -10.44 -30.41 -13.60
CA ASP A 43 -11.77 -30.61 -13.02
C ASP A 43 -11.67 -30.47 -11.50
N VAL A 44 -12.17 -29.34 -11.00
CA VAL A 44 -12.10 -28.97 -9.59
C VAL A 44 -12.93 -29.92 -8.72
N ILE A 45 -14.02 -30.47 -9.25
CA ILE A 45 -14.90 -31.37 -8.49
C ILE A 45 -14.17 -32.70 -8.26
N ALA A 46 -13.62 -33.28 -9.33
CA ALA A 46 -12.85 -34.52 -9.26
C ALA A 46 -11.59 -34.40 -8.39
N LYS A 47 -10.93 -33.22 -8.40
CA LYS A 47 -9.67 -32.97 -7.68
C LYS A 47 -9.82 -32.23 -6.35
N ARG A 48 -11.04 -32.09 -5.84
CA ARG A 48 -11.34 -31.30 -4.63
C ARG A 48 -10.46 -31.70 -3.44
N GLN A 49 -10.42 -33.01 -3.13
CA GLN A 49 -9.69 -33.55 -1.98
C GLN A 49 -8.18 -33.34 -2.09
N ASP A 50 -7.62 -33.50 -3.28
CA ASP A 50 -6.20 -33.29 -3.53
C ASP A 50 -5.81 -31.82 -3.32
N ILE A 51 -6.65 -30.90 -3.83
CA ILE A 51 -6.45 -29.45 -3.64
C ILE A 51 -6.49 -29.09 -2.15
N ILE A 52 -7.47 -29.61 -1.40
CA ILE A 52 -7.58 -29.39 0.06
C ILE A 52 -6.29 -29.85 0.76
N LYS A 53 -5.85 -31.09 0.51
CA LYS A 53 -4.65 -31.65 1.12
C LYS A 53 -3.39 -30.83 0.83
N ILE A 54 -3.20 -30.40 -0.41
CA ILE A 54 -2.05 -29.57 -0.81
C ILE A 54 -2.12 -28.21 -0.10
N THR A 55 -3.28 -27.57 -0.11
CA THR A 55 -3.46 -26.26 0.51
C THR A 55 -3.17 -26.31 2.01
N HIS A 56 -3.77 -27.24 2.76
CA HIS A 56 -3.53 -27.40 4.19
C HIS A 56 -2.07 -27.74 4.54
N LYS A 57 -1.37 -28.45 3.65
CA LYS A 57 0.02 -28.86 3.88
C LYS A 57 1.00 -27.70 3.73
N TYR A 58 0.81 -26.85 2.72
CA TYR A 58 1.82 -25.86 2.32
C TYR A 58 1.46 -24.41 2.64
N PHE A 59 0.18 -24.10 2.83
CA PHE A 59 -0.27 -22.71 2.97
C PHE A 59 -0.96 -22.50 4.32
N ARG A 60 -0.44 -21.54 5.08
CA ARG A 60 -1.07 -20.96 6.27
C ARG A 60 -0.89 -19.46 6.19
N VAL A 61 -1.99 -18.72 6.14
CA VAL A 61 -1.99 -17.25 6.06
C VAL A 61 -2.60 -16.72 7.34
N GLU A 62 -1.86 -15.89 8.08
CA GLU A 62 -2.33 -15.36 9.36
C GLU A 62 -3.54 -14.45 9.20
N GLY A 63 -4.60 -14.76 9.95
CA GLY A 63 -5.86 -14.01 9.93
C GLY A 63 -6.73 -14.27 8.70
N VAL A 64 -6.51 -15.36 7.97
CA VAL A 64 -7.40 -15.82 6.89
C VAL A 64 -7.78 -17.27 7.16
N ALA A 65 -9.08 -17.59 7.17
CA ALA A 65 -9.54 -18.96 7.32
C ALA A 65 -9.10 -19.80 6.11
N VAL A 66 -8.80 -21.08 6.32
CA VAL A 66 -8.31 -21.94 5.24
C VAL A 66 -9.40 -22.19 4.20
N GLU A 67 -10.66 -22.18 4.62
CA GLU A 67 -11.85 -22.32 3.81
C GLU A 67 -11.98 -21.15 2.80
N ASP A 68 -11.76 -19.92 3.25
CA ASP A 68 -11.77 -18.73 2.39
C ASP A 68 -10.64 -18.80 1.36
N LEU A 69 -9.44 -19.20 1.80
CA LEU A 69 -8.30 -19.41 0.91
C LEU A 69 -8.59 -20.49 -0.14
N LEU A 70 -9.23 -21.60 0.26
CA LEU A 70 -9.63 -22.66 -0.65
C LEU A 70 -10.63 -22.19 -1.70
N GLN A 71 -11.61 -21.37 -1.30
CA GLN A 71 -12.57 -20.78 -2.22
C GLN A 71 -11.88 -19.93 -3.29
N ASP A 72 -10.96 -19.04 -2.88
CA ASP A 72 -10.19 -18.21 -3.80
C ASP A 72 -9.30 -19.05 -4.74
N ILE A 73 -8.70 -20.13 -4.23
CA ILE A 73 -7.93 -21.08 -5.05
C ILE A 73 -8.82 -21.76 -6.08
N TYR A 74 -10.01 -22.24 -5.71
CA TYR A 74 -10.94 -22.86 -6.64
C TYR A 74 -11.36 -21.88 -7.75
N VAL A 75 -11.72 -20.66 -7.39
CA VAL A 75 -12.06 -19.60 -8.35
C VAL A 75 -10.87 -19.31 -9.28
N ALA A 76 -9.65 -19.23 -8.74
CA ALA A 76 -8.46 -19.00 -9.53
C ALA A 76 -8.18 -20.13 -10.53
N ILE A 77 -8.36 -21.40 -10.13
CA ILE A 77 -8.22 -22.56 -11.03
C ILE A 77 -9.28 -22.52 -12.13
N ILE A 78 -10.55 -22.27 -11.78
CA ILE A 78 -11.66 -22.17 -12.75
C ILE A 78 -11.40 -21.05 -13.75
N HIS A 79 -10.95 -19.89 -13.30
CA HIS A 79 -10.56 -18.81 -14.19
C HIS A 79 -9.39 -19.22 -15.09
N LYS A 80 -8.35 -19.84 -14.53
CA LYS A 80 -7.17 -20.27 -15.30
C LYS A 80 -7.49 -21.32 -16.36
N ASN A 81 -8.48 -22.20 -16.13
CA ASN A 81 -8.95 -23.17 -17.13
C ASN A 81 -9.38 -22.49 -18.45
N HIS A 82 -9.92 -21.27 -18.37
CA HIS A 82 -10.33 -20.47 -19.53
C HIS A 82 -9.19 -19.63 -20.14
N THR A 83 -7.96 -19.77 -19.63
CA THR A 83 -6.79 -19.01 -20.10
C THR A 83 -5.76 -19.93 -20.76
N ARG A 84 -4.76 -19.34 -21.42
CA ARG A 84 -3.59 -20.07 -21.91
C ARG A 84 -2.75 -20.72 -20.80
N SER A 85 -2.94 -20.32 -19.53
CA SER A 85 -2.24 -20.82 -18.35
C SER A 85 -2.96 -21.95 -17.60
N ALA A 86 -3.90 -22.62 -18.26
CA ALA A 86 -4.55 -23.82 -17.73
C ALA A 86 -3.52 -24.94 -17.47
N HIS A 87 -3.85 -25.86 -16.55
CA HIS A 87 -2.96 -26.97 -16.23
C HIS A 87 -2.71 -27.87 -17.45
N ASP A 88 -1.45 -28.17 -17.70
CA ASP A 88 -1.02 -29.13 -18.71
C ASP A 88 -0.20 -30.23 -18.00
N PRO A 89 -0.70 -31.47 -17.94
CA PRO A 89 -0.02 -32.59 -17.31
C PRO A 89 1.36 -32.89 -17.91
N ARG A 90 1.61 -32.48 -19.17
CA ARG A 90 2.90 -32.67 -19.85
C ARG A 90 3.97 -31.70 -19.37
N LYS A 91 3.56 -30.55 -18.83
CA LYS A 91 4.47 -29.46 -18.43
C LYS A 91 4.75 -29.46 -16.93
N SER A 92 3.80 -29.91 -16.12
CA SER A 92 3.90 -29.86 -14.67
C SER A 92 3.05 -30.92 -14.02
N SER A 93 3.48 -31.41 -12.86
CA SER A 93 2.62 -32.25 -12.02
C SER A 93 1.46 -31.43 -11.46
N PHE A 94 0.34 -32.11 -11.19
CA PHE A 94 -0.85 -31.47 -10.61
C PHE A 94 -0.53 -30.71 -9.31
N GLY A 95 0.24 -31.32 -8.41
CA GLY A 95 0.63 -30.71 -7.14
C GLY A 95 1.45 -29.43 -7.33
N HIS A 96 2.39 -29.43 -8.28
CA HIS A 96 3.17 -28.24 -8.59
C HIS A 96 2.30 -27.10 -9.16
N TYR A 97 1.37 -27.44 -10.06
CA TYR A 97 0.41 -26.47 -10.59
C TYR A 97 -0.45 -25.83 -9.49
N VAL A 98 -1.06 -26.65 -8.62
CA VAL A 98 -1.89 -26.16 -7.51
C VAL A 98 -1.07 -25.28 -6.57
N TYR A 99 0.17 -25.67 -6.24
CA TYR A 99 1.06 -24.87 -5.42
C TYR A 99 1.31 -23.48 -6.04
N MET A 100 1.62 -23.41 -7.33
CA MET A 100 1.83 -22.12 -8.01
C MET A 100 0.57 -21.25 -8.01
N VAL A 101 -0.61 -21.83 -8.21
CA VAL A 101 -1.88 -21.08 -8.19
C VAL A 101 -2.14 -20.56 -6.77
N ALA A 102 -2.05 -21.42 -5.76
CA ALA A 102 -2.26 -21.07 -4.37
C ALA A 102 -1.29 -19.98 -3.88
N ASN A 103 0.00 -20.08 -4.25
CA ASN A 103 0.99 -19.08 -3.90
C ASN A 103 0.63 -17.68 -4.46
N ASN A 104 0.17 -17.61 -5.71
CA ASN A 104 -0.27 -16.34 -6.31
C ASN A 104 -1.51 -15.76 -5.60
N VAL A 105 -2.44 -16.62 -5.18
CA VAL A 105 -3.61 -16.20 -4.39
C VAL A 105 -3.17 -15.63 -3.04
N CYS A 106 -2.30 -16.32 -2.30
CA CYS A 106 -1.77 -15.87 -1.03
C CYS A 106 -1.08 -14.50 -1.14
N ILE A 107 -0.21 -14.33 -2.14
CA ILE A 107 0.46 -13.04 -2.39
C ILE A 107 -0.56 -11.92 -2.62
N ASN A 108 -1.59 -12.17 -3.43
CA ASN A 108 -2.64 -11.19 -3.71
C ASN A 108 -3.44 -10.84 -2.45
N LEU A 109 -3.74 -11.81 -1.60
CA LEU A 109 -4.44 -11.60 -0.33
C LEU A 109 -3.61 -10.74 0.63
N VAL A 110 -2.32 -11.06 0.81
CA VAL A 110 -1.40 -10.26 1.63
C VAL A 110 -1.31 -8.81 1.14
N HIS A 111 -1.24 -8.61 -0.18
CA HIS A 111 -1.22 -7.27 -0.76
C HIS A 111 -2.55 -6.53 -0.65
N ARG A 112 -3.69 -7.24 -0.68
CA ARG A 112 -5.01 -6.64 -0.45
C ARG A 112 -5.14 -6.20 1.00
N LYS A 113 -4.81 -7.07 1.96
CA LYS A 113 -4.82 -6.76 3.40
C LYS A 113 -3.91 -5.58 3.72
N ARG A 114 -2.67 -5.59 3.24
CA ARG A 114 -1.73 -4.47 3.44
C ARG A 114 -2.24 -3.15 2.84
N ARG A 115 -3.00 -3.18 1.76
CA ARG A 115 -3.63 -1.96 1.21
C ARG A 115 -4.76 -1.48 2.10
N GLN A 116 -5.61 -2.39 2.55
CA GLN A 116 -6.69 -2.07 3.50
C GLN A 116 -6.14 -1.52 4.81
N ASP A 117 -5.07 -2.10 5.36
CA ASP A 117 -4.42 -1.61 6.58
C ASP A 117 -3.88 -0.19 6.37
N LYS A 118 -3.22 0.06 5.23
CA LYS A 118 -2.73 1.41 4.87
C LYS A 118 -3.86 2.42 4.65
N GLU A 119 -4.96 1.99 4.07
CA GLU A 119 -6.15 2.83 3.84
C GLU A 119 -6.81 3.15 5.19
N ARG A 120 -6.89 2.18 6.10
CA ARG A 120 -7.40 2.39 7.47
C ARG A 120 -6.50 3.31 8.29
N ASP A 121 -5.19 3.22 8.10
CA ASP A 121 -4.21 4.09 8.74
C ASP A 121 -4.12 5.47 8.05
N SER A 122 -4.87 5.69 6.97
CA SER A 122 -4.92 7.00 6.31
C SER A 122 -5.80 7.96 7.10
N ILE A 123 -5.35 9.21 7.21
CA ILE A 123 -6.03 10.29 7.94
C ILE A 123 -7.44 10.56 7.34
N ASP A 124 -7.63 10.23 6.07
CA ASP A 124 -8.89 10.41 5.32
C ASP A 124 -9.89 9.25 5.53
N ALA A 125 -9.56 8.22 6.31
CA ALA A 125 -10.48 7.12 6.58
C ALA A 125 -11.60 7.54 7.56
N PRO A 126 -12.88 7.18 7.28
CA PRO A 126 -13.98 7.46 8.19
C PRO A 126 -13.77 6.73 9.52
N TYR A 127 -13.88 7.46 10.64
CA TYR A 127 -13.60 6.93 11.96
C TYR A 127 -14.89 6.42 12.62
N GLY A 128 -15.04 5.10 12.69
CA GLY A 128 -16.27 4.48 13.21
C GLY A 128 -17.39 4.47 12.16
N GLY A 129 -18.31 3.52 12.26
CA GLY A 129 -19.38 3.31 11.28
C GLY A 129 -20.44 4.43 11.20
N ASP A 130 -20.15 5.63 11.70
CA ASP A 130 -21.03 6.80 11.66
C ASP A 130 -20.41 7.88 10.75
N ASP A 131 -21.12 8.15 9.66
CA ASP A 131 -20.59 8.54 8.35
C ASP A 131 -20.34 10.05 8.19
N SER A 132 -19.72 10.72 9.17
CA SER A 132 -19.46 12.18 9.03
C SER A 132 -18.25 12.75 9.75
N ARG A 133 -17.50 11.95 10.52
CA ARG A 133 -16.28 12.43 11.18
C ARG A 133 -15.07 11.65 10.69
N THR A 134 -14.16 12.38 10.05
CA THR A 134 -12.82 11.89 9.72
C THR A 134 -11.90 12.04 10.94
N LEU A 135 -10.77 11.34 10.97
CA LEU A 135 -9.79 11.51 12.05
C LEU A 135 -9.32 12.98 12.18
N LEU A 136 -9.29 13.73 11.09
CA LEU A 136 -9.01 15.18 11.08
C LEU A 136 -9.96 15.97 12.00
N ASP A 137 -11.24 15.61 12.04
CA ASP A 137 -12.24 16.32 12.85
C ASP A 137 -12.06 16.08 14.36
N VAL A 138 -11.32 15.04 14.75
CA VAL A 138 -10.98 14.74 16.16
C VAL A 138 -9.67 15.41 16.56
N PHE A 139 -8.73 15.60 15.63
CA PHE A 139 -7.45 16.24 15.91
C PHE A 139 -7.53 17.77 16.02
N ASP A 140 -8.54 18.41 15.43
CA ASP A 140 -8.72 19.87 15.49
C ASP A 140 -9.17 20.41 16.87
N VAL A 141 -9.35 19.56 17.90
CA VAL A 141 -9.93 20.00 19.20
C VAL A 141 -8.93 20.11 20.36
N GLU A 142 -7.66 19.69 20.22
CA GLU A 142 -6.66 19.79 21.32
C GLU A 142 -5.30 20.43 20.98
N GLU A 143 -5.12 21.10 19.84
CA GLU A 143 -3.79 21.53 19.37
C GLU A 143 -3.26 22.90 19.84
N ASP A 144 -3.97 23.67 20.68
CA ASP A 144 -3.58 25.06 20.95
C ASP A 144 -2.66 25.31 22.17
N SER A 145 -2.28 24.29 22.96
CA SER A 145 -1.39 24.53 24.13
C SER A 145 -0.06 23.77 24.14
N SER A 146 0.06 22.67 23.37
CA SER A 146 1.26 21.81 23.38
C SER A 146 2.24 22.12 22.23
N LYS A 147 1.78 22.77 21.16
CA LYS A 147 2.63 23.18 20.03
C LYS A 147 3.63 24.28 20.40
N ASP A 148 3.24 25.19 21.29
CA ASP A 148 4.10 26.31 21.69
C ASP A 148 5.34 25.82 22.45
N LEU A 149 5.17 24.90 23.41
CA LEU A 149 6.29 24.35 24.19
C LEU A 149 7.30 23.59 23.33
N LEU A 150 6.82 22.80 22.36
CA LEU A 150 7.71 22.01 21.50
C LEU A 150 8.41 22.91 20.46
N SER A 151 7.72 23.95 19.98
CA SER A 151 8.30 24.95 19.08
C SER A 151 9.41 25.75 19.77
N GLU A 152 9.20 26.16 21.02
CA GLU A 152 10.20 26.87 21.84
C GLU A 152 11.45 25.99 22.08
N GLN A 153 11.27 24.72 22.46
CA GLN A 153 12.39 23.80 22.65
C GLN A 153 13.20 23.57 21.37
N MET A 154 12.53 23.46 20.22
CA MET A 154 13.23 23.31 18.93
C MET A 154 14.01 24.57 18.54
N GLU A 155 13.51 25.75 18.91
CA GLU A 155 14.22 27.02 18.70
C GLU A 155 15.48 27.14 19.57
N GLU A 156 15.41 26.71 20.83
CA GLU A 156 16.59 26.65 21.70
C GLU A 156 17.67 25.70 21.16
N VAL A 157 17.26 24.51 20.70
CA VAL A 157 18.16 23.54 20.06
C VAL A 157 18.79 24.14 18.79
N GLU A 158 18.02 24.86 17.96
CA GLU A 158 18.56 25.56 16.78
C GLU A 158 19.66 26.56 17.17
N ILE A 159 19.43 27.37 18.21
CA ILE A 159 20.38 28.38 18.69
C ILE A 159 21.66 27.73 19.21
N LEU A 160 21.55 26.62 19.96
CA LEU A 160 22.71 25.89 20.49
C LEU A 160 23.54 25.26 19.38
N LEU A 161 22.90 24.63 18.40
CA LEU A 161 23.58 24.03 17.25
C LEU A 161 24.36 25.09 16.46
N ARG A 162 23.81 26.30 16.32
CA ARG A 162 24.53 27.43 15.70
C ARG A 162 25.74 27.87 16.51
N LYS A 163 25.59 28.02 17.83
CA LYS A 163 26.70 28.39 18.73
C LYS A 163 27.85 27.38 18.67
N ARG A 164 27.53 26.09 18.47
CA ARG A 164 28.52 25.00 18.29
C ARG A 164 29.06 24.89 16.85
N GLY A 165 28.65 25.74 15.91
CA GLY A 165 29.09 25.70 14.50
C GLY A 165 28.46 24.59 13.65
N MET A 166 27.41 23.91 14.16
CA MET A 166 26.70 22.82 13.47
C MET A 166 25.56 23.37 12.59
N TRP A 167 25.91 24.17 11.58
CA TRP A 167 24.96 24.90 10.74
C TRP A 167 23.98 24.00 9.96
N GLU A 168 24.43 22.83 9.51
CA GLU A 168 23.58 21.87 8.77
C GLU A 168 22.50 21.24 9.66
N LEU A 169 22.83 20.90 10.91
CA LEU A 169 21.85 20.40 11.87
C LEU A 169 20.87 21.50 12.27
N ALA A 170 21.34 22.74 12.48
CA ALA A 170 20.48 23.87 12.77
C ALA A 170 19.49 24.16 11.62
N ARG A 171 19.93 24.04 10.36
CA ARG A 171 19.07 24.19 9.18
C ARG A 171 18.03 23.07 9.10
N TYR A 172 18.41 21.83 9.44
CA TYR A 172 17.48 20.71 9.54
C TYR A 172 16.39 20.94 10.60
N VAL A 173 16.78 21.34 11.82
CA VAL A 173 15.85 21.61 12.92
C VAL A 173 14.88 22.74 12.55
N ARG A 174 15.39 23.83 11.96
CA ARG A 174 14.56 24.92 11.45
C ARG A 174 13.54 24.45 10.42
N ALA A 175 13.98 23.68 9.43
CA ALA A 175 13.09 23.20 8.37
C ALA A 175 12.06 22.19 8.88
N ALA A 176 12.43 21.37 9.88
CA ALA A 176 11.50 20.48 10.58
C ALA A 176 10.45 21.26 11.38
N ARG A 177 10.84 22.37 12.04
CA ARG A 177 9.92 23.25 12.78
C ARG A 177 8.87 23.89 11.88
N SER A 178 9.23 24.24 10.64
CA SER A 178 8.31 24.86 9.67
C SER A 178 7.27 23.91 9.07
N GLY A 179 7.25 22.63 9.46
CA GLY A 179 6.31 21.63 8.93
C GLY A 179 6.60 21.20 7.48
N PHE A 180 7.78 21.50 6.94
CA PHE A 180 8.12 21.09 5.59
C PHE A 180 8.28 19.57 5.49
N SER A 181 7.84 18.99 4.37
CA SER A 181 8.00 17.56 4.12
C SER A 181 9.48 17.18 4.06
N SER A 182 9.79 15.92 4.39
CA SER A 182 11.18 15.42 4.40
C SER A 182 11.89 15.58 3.04
N ASP A 183 11.13 15.67 1.95
CA ASP A 183 11.66 15.88 0.60
C ASP A 183 12.08 17.34 0.36
N VAL A 184 11.31 18.30 0.88
CA VAL A 184 11.68 19.73 0.86
C VAL A 184 12.91 19.97 1.74
N ILE A 185 12.99 19.29 2.89
CA ILE A 185 14.16 19.35 3.77
C ILE A 185 15.40 18.76 3.08
N ARG A 186 15.25 17.64 2.36
CA ARG A 186 16.33 17.03 1.55
C ARG A 186 16.83 17.99 0.49
N GLU A 187 15.92 18.64 -0.21
CA GLU A 187 16.25 19.59 -1.26
C GLU A 187 16.99 20.80 -0.68
N ALA A 188 16.50 21.38 0.43
CA ALA A 188 17.13 22.50 1.12
C ALA A 188 18.53 22.17 1.67
N LEU A 189 18.76 20.92 2.12
CA LEU A 189 20.08 20.45 2.56
C LEU A 189 21.01 20.10 1.39
N SER A 190 20.49 19.98 0.16
CA SER A 190 21.27 19.57 -1.03
C SER A 190 21.94 20.72 -1.79
N TRP A 191 21.86 21.96 -1.30
CA TRP A 191 22.36 23.17 -1.97
C TRP A 191 23.89 23.21 -2.24
N GLY A 192 24.64 22.15 -1.92
CA GLY A 192 26.07 21.98 -2.19
C GLY A 192 26.43 20.90 -3.22
N SER A 193 25.53 20.56 -4.15
CA SER A 193 25.75 19.57 -5.23
C SER A 193 25.95 18.11 -4.79
N LYS A 194 25.86 17.82 -3.48
CA LYS A 194 25.89 16.45 -2.94
C LYS A 194 24.47 16.01 -2.62
N LYS A 195 23.97 15.00 -3.34
CA LYS A 195 22.69 14.36 -3.03
C LYS A 195 22.74 13.82 -1.60
N VAL A 196 21.88 14.34 -0.74
CA VAL A 196 21.73 13.86 0.64
C VAL A 196 21.07 12.49 0.58
N SER A 197 21.80 11.45 1.00
CA SER A 197 21.27 10.09 1.02
C SER A 197 20.28 9.91 2.18
N SER A 198 19.36 8.94 2.07
CA SER A 198 18.49 8.55 3.19
C SER A 198 19.29 8.14 4.44
N LYS A 199 20.52 7.64 4.27
CA LYS A 199 21.42 7.31 5.38
C LYS A 199 21.87 8.57 6.12
N THR A 200 22.30 9.60 5.38
CA THR A 200 22.72 10.89 5.94
C THR A 200 21.64 11.55 6.79
N ILE A 201 20.36 11.47 6.37
CA ILE A 201 19.25 12.01 7.16
C ILE A 201 18.99 11.20 8.42
N ARG A 202 19.14 9.87 8.36
CA ARG A 202 19.04 9.02 9.55
C ARG A 202 20.14 9.35 10.55
N ASP A 203 21.36 9.57 10.07
CA ASP A 203 22.51 9.94 10.89
C ASP A 203 22.30 11.33 11.52
N ILE A 204 21.82 12.33 10.75
CA ILE A 204 21.45 13.66 11.27
C ILE A 204 20.38 13.55 12.36
N ARG A 205 19.33 12.75 12.15
CA ARG A 205 18.28 12.54 13.16
C ARG A 205 18.84 11.94 14.45
N SER A 206 19.73 10.95 14.34
CA SER A 206 20.40 10.37 15.51
C SER A 206 21.19 11.43 16.27
N GLN A 207 22.00 12.23 15.57
CA GLN A 207 22.80 13.29 16.19
C GLN A 207 21.94 14.36 16.86
N VAL A 208 20.80 14.73 16.28
CA VAL A 208 19.84 15.65 16.90
C VAL A 208 19.24 15.04 18.17
N GLN A 209 18.87 13.76 18.15
CA GLN A 209 18.35 13.07 19.34
C GLN A 209 19.39 12.96 20.45
N ASP A 210 20.65 12.69 20.11
CA ASP A 210 21.75 12.64 21.07
C ASP A 210 22.01 14.02 21.68
N ALA A 211 22.01 15.09 20.87
CA ALA A 211 22.14 16.46 21.34
C ALA A 211 20.98 16.88 22.27
N ILE A 212 19.75 16.46 21.98
CA ILE A 212 18.59 16.69 22.85
C ILE A 212 18.74 15.95 24.19
N ARG A 213 19.22 14.70 24.16
CA ARG A 213 19.46 13.90 25.39
C ARG A 213 20.55 14.50 26.26
N GLU A 214 21.66 14.95 25.67
CA GLU A 214 22.72 15.66 26.40
C GLU A 214 22.18 16.90 27.13
N PHE A 215 21.27 17.63 26.48
CA PHE A 215 20.63 18.81 27.04
C PHE A 215 19.72 18.45 28.23
N ALA A 216 18.90 17.41 28.09
CA ALA A 216 18.00 16.94 29.15
C ALA A 216 18.72 16.43 30.41
N VAL A 217 20.01 16.07 30.30
CA VAL A 217 20.84 15.63 31.44
C VAL A 217 21.58 16.81 32.11
N SER A 218 21.74 17.93 31.41
CA SER A 218 22.48 19.11 31.89
C SER A 218 21.58 20.19 32.50
N ALA A 219 20.26 20.07 32.35
CA ALA A 219 19.24 20.94 32.94
C ALA A 219 18.68 20.32 34.23
#